data_AF-A0A2Z6PJF4-F1
#
_entry.id   AF-A0A2Z6PJF4-F1
#
_cell.length_a   1.000
_cell.length_b   1.000
_cell.length_c   1.000
_cell.angle_alpha   90.00
_cell.angle_beta   90.00
_cell.angle_gamma   90.00
#
_symmetry.space_group_name_H-M   'P 1'
#
loop_
_entity.id
_entity.type
_entity.pdbx_description
1 polymer ?
#
loop_
_entity_poly.entity_id
_entity_poly.type
_entity_poly.pdbx_seq_one_letter_code
_entity_poly.pdbx_strand_id
1 'polypeptide(L)'
;MATECFTKIDSAISTRPKLDATQHLAYNGAMFVFAPYGSYWRQVRKIATSEIRNHHRVEKQQHFYMIEARAWIKELFIVWCNKNDETSNFVLVEMKQWFTHLSFNIFLPMIVGKRYFGATTVIDKEEAQRFLKALQELMHLLGVFTLGDAIPFLKWFDFGGNVKAMKETSKELDKILDELLEERRHKRRLSEKVDHDFLDTLLDEKTIEEFDSDNTIKGIGSVGF
;
A
#
# COMPACT_ATOMS: atom_id res chain seq x y z
N MET A 1 -28.86 15.06 -2.64
CA MET A 1 -28.20 14.25 -3.68
C MET A 1 -27.29 13.18 -3.07
N ALA A 2 -26.24 13.52 -2.32
CA ALA A 2 -25.31 12.53 -1.74
C ALA A 2 -26.00 11.47 -0.85
N THR A 3 -26.91 11.86 0.04
CA THR A 3 -27.65 10.92 0.91
C THR A 3 -28.45 9.90 0.09
N GLU A 4 -29.08 10.34 -1.00
CA GLU A 4 -29.86 9.45 -1.87
C GLU A 4 -28.96 8.46 -2.62
N CYS A 5 -27.83 8.96 -3.14
CA CYS A 5 -26.79 8.15 -3.77
C CYS A 5 -26.26 7.05 -2.86
N PHE A 6 -25.93 7.37 -1.61
CA PHE A 6 -25.29 6.44 -0.68
C PHE A 6 -26.26 5.69 0.25
N THR A 7 -27.57 5.78 0.02
CA THR A 7 -28.57 5.01 0.78
C THR A 7 -29.57 4.25 -0.08
N LYS A 8 -30.15 4.89 -1.11
CA LYS A 8 -31.23 4.29 -1.91
C LYS A 8 -30.72 3.58 -3.17
N ILE A 9 -29.68 4.12 -3.79
CA ILE A 9 -29.11 3.62 -5.06
C ILE A 9 -27.64 3.21 -4.90
N ASP A 10 -27.19 2.99 -3.66
CA ASP A 10 -25.80 2.72 -3.31
C ASP A 10 -25.25 1.50 -4.06
N SER A 11 -26.03 0.43 -4.16
CA SER A 11 -25.69 -0.78 -4.91
C SER A 11 -25.47 -0.52 -6.41
N ALA A 12 -26.25 0.38 -7.02
CA ALA A 12 -26.16 0.70 -8.45
C ALA A 12 -24.91 1.55 -8.77
N ILE A 13 -24.48 2.41 -7.85
CA ILE A 13 -23.35 3.33 -8.06
C ILE A 13 -22.04 2.87 -7.41
N SER A 14 -22.05 1.75 -6.68
CA SER A 14 -20.86 1.23 -5.98
C SER A 14 -19.85 0.57 -6.92
N THR A 15 -20.25 0.21 -8.13
CA THR A 15 -19.38 -0.44 -9.12
C THR A 15 -18.29 0.50 -9.61
N ARG A 16 -17.04 0.01 -9.65
CA ARG A 16 -15.89 0.74 -10.19
C ARG A 16 -15.81 0.59 -11.71
N PRO A 17 -15.50 1.68 -12.45
CA PRO A 17 -15.24 1.59 -13.89
C PRO A 17 -13.95 0.82 -14.17
N LYS A 18 -13.88 0.19 -15.35
CA LYS A 18 -12.69 -0.50 -15.84
C LYS A 18 -11.71 0.51 -16.46
N LEU A 19 -10.90 1.13 -15.61
CA LEU A 19 -9.84 2.06 -16.02
C LEU A 19 -8.56 1.31 -16.40
N ASP A 20 -7.74 1.91 -17.24
CA ASP A 20 -6.42 1.37 -17.61
C ASP A 20 -5.54 1.18 -16.36
N ALA A 21 -5.61 2.10 -15.40
CA ALA A 21 -4.92 1.98 -14.11
C ALA A 21 -5.35 0.70 -13.36
N THR A 22 -6.65 0.41 -13.29
CA THR A 22 -7.15 -0.82 -12.67
C THR A 22 -6.67 -2.07 -13.41
N GLN A 23 -6.63 -2.01 -14.73
CA GLN A 23 -6.21 -3.13 -15.56
C GLN A 23 -4.72 -3.46 -15.37
N HIS A 24 -3.87 -2.44 -15.30
CA HIS A 24 -2.41 -2.61 -15.31
C HIS A 24 -1.76 -2.59 -13.94
N LEU A 25 -2.32 -1.91 -12.94
CA LEU A 25 -1.73 -1.76 -11.61
C LEU A 25 -2.47 -2.53 -10.52
N ALA A 26 -3.78 -2.76 -10.69
CA ALA A 26 -4.63 -3.37 -9.68
C ALA A 26 -4.94 -4.85 -9.98
N TYR A 27 -4.03 -5.55 -10.67
CA TYR A 27 -4.19 -6.96 -11.04
C TYR A 27 -5.53 -7.26 -11.73
N ASN A 28 -5.91 -6.41 -12.70
CA ASN A 28 -7.20 -6.50 -13.39
C ASN A 28 -8.43 -6.45 -12.45
N GLY A 29 -8.31 -5.73 -11.32
CA GLY A 29 -9.36 -5.58 -10.33
C GLY A 29 -9.28 -6.52 -9.12
N ALA A 30 -8.20 -7.29 -8.95
CA ALA A 30 -7.99 -8.07 -7.72
C ALA A 30 -7.62 -7.17 -6.52
N MET A 31 -7.14 -5.95 -6.76
CA MET A 31 -7.05 -4.96 -5.68
C MET A 31 -8.47 -4.49 -5.32
N PHE A 32 -9.00 -4.92 -4.16
CA PHE A 32 -10.44 -4.78 -3.88
C PHE A 32 -10.96 -3.33 -3.83
N VAL A 33 -10.08 -2.33 -3.64
CA VAL A 33 -10.47 -0.89 -3.73
C VAL A 33 -10.97 -0.54 -5.13
N PHE A 34 -10.45 -1.22 -6.15
CA PHE A 34 -10.75 -1.03 -7.57
C PHE A 34 -11.61 -2.15 -8.17
N ALA A 35 -11.93 -3.19 -7.39
CA ALA A 35 -12.79 -4.27 -7.85
C ALA A 35 -14.22 -3.75 -8.15
N PRO A 36 -14.85 -4.22 -9.23
CA PRO A 36 -16.28 -4.04 -9.44
C PRO A 36 -17.08 -4.54 -8.24
N TYR A 37 -18.21 -3.89 -7.96
CA TYR A 37 -19.06 -4.31 -6.87
C TYR A 37 -19.66 -5.69 -7.19
N GLY A 38 -19.51 -6.65 -6.27
CA GLY A 38 -19.93 -8.04 -6.47
C GLY A 38 -19.70 -8.90 -5.24
N SER A 39 -19.89 -10.22 -5.41
CA SER A 39 -19.61 -11.25 -4.39
C SER A 39 -18.19 -11.14 -3.88
N TYR A 40 -17.21 -11.08 -4.78
CA TYR A 40 -15.79 -10.95 -4.47
C TYR A 40 -15.49 -9.74 -3.59
N TRP A 41 -15.84 -8.54 -4.06
CA TRP A 41 -15.59 -7.30 -3.31
C TRP A 41 -16.20 -7.34 -1.91
N ARG A 42 -17.44 -7.87 -1.77
CA ARG A 42 -18.12 -7.99 -0.47
C ARG A 42 -17.38 -8.94 0.47
N GLN A 43 -16.88 -10.07 -0.04
CA GLN A 43 -16.11 -11.04 0.73
C GLN A 43 -14.77 -10.46 1.20
N VAL A 44 -13.98 -9.90 0.28
CA VAL A 44 -12.68 -9.29 0.61
C VAL A 44 -12.85 -8.12 1.57
N ARG A 45 -13.85 -7.24 1.34
CA ARG A 45 -14.13 -6.15 2.27
C ARG A 45 -14.50 -6.66 3.66
N LYS A 46 -15.27 -7.74 3.75
CA LYS A 46 -15.63 -8.36 5.04
C LYS A 46 -14.38 -8.84 5.78
N ILE A 47 -13.50 -9.57 5.08
CA ILE A 47 -12.20 -10.06 5.61
C ILE A 47 -11.34 -8.89 6.09
N ALA A 48 -11.10 -7.90 5.22
CA ALA A 48 -10.30 -6.73 5.56
C ALA A 48 -10.87 -5.97 6.77
N THR A 49 -12.20 -5.75 6.80
CA THR A 49 -12.84 -5.05 7.92
C THR A 49 -12.79 -5.86 9.22
N SER A 50 -12.91 -7.18 9.16
CA SER A 50 -12.76 -8.02 10.37
C SER A 50 -11.34 -8.00 10.92
N GLU A 51 -10.33 -8.00 10.04
CA GLU A 51 -8.92 -7.93 10.43
C GLU A 51 -8.60 -6.57 11.08
N ILE A 52 -9.12 -5.47 10.54
CA ILE A 52 -8.97 -4.12 11.12
C ILE A 52 -9.66 -4.02 12.49
N ARG A 53 -10.86 -4.60 12.61
CA ARG A 53 -11.66 -4.52 13.84
C ARG A 53 -11.18 -5.50 14.93
N ASN A 54 -10.18 -6.32 14.66
CA ASN A 54 -9.64 -7.22 15.66
C ASN A 54 -9.06 -6.40 16.83
N HIS A 55 -9.68 -6.47 18.01
CA HIS A 55 -9.32 -5.67 19.18
C HIS A 55 -7.83 -5.79 19.55
N HIS A 56 -7.24 -6.97 19.36
CA HIS A 56 -5.82 -7.20 19.63
C HIS A 56 -4.90 -6.46 18.64
N ARG A 57 -5.39 -6.18 17.42
CA ARG A 57 -4.67 -5.36 16.43
C ARG A 57 -4.83 -3.88 16.70
N VAL A 58 -5.99 -3.40 17.13
CA VAL A 58 -6.21 -1.98 17.44
C VAL A 58 -5.28 -1.49 18.57
N GLU A 59 -5.11 -2.27 19.63
CA GLU A 59 -4.19 -1.91 20.73
C GLU A 59 -2.72 -1.92 20.28
N LYS A 60 -2.30 -2.96 19.53
CA LYS A 60 -0.96 -3.02 18.93
C LYS A 60 -0.70 -1.85 17.99
N GLN A 61 -1.70 -1.49 17.18
CA GLN A 61 -1.65 -0.36 16.26
C GLN A 61 -1.44 0.96 17.01
N GLN A 62 -2.25 1.26 18.03
CA GLN A 62 -2.11 2.49 18.83
C GLN A 62 -0.71 2.62 19.43
N HIS A 63 -0.18 1.55 20.01
CA HIS A 63 1.16 1.53 20.56
C HIS A 63 2.22 1.80 19.48
N PHE A 64 2.04 1.20 18.29
CA PHE A 64 2.93 1.38 17.16
C PHE A 64 2.94 2.81 16.61
N TYR A 65 1.76 3.42 16.43
CA TYR A 65 1.62 4.83 16.06
C TYR A 65 2.35 5.76 17.04
N MET A 66 2.21 5.51 18.34
CA MET A 66 2.87 6.32 19.36
C MET A 66 4.39 6.17 19.35
N ILE A 67 4.90 4.96 19.16
CA ILE A 67 6.35 4.72 19.03
C ILE A 67 6.89 5.48 17.83
N GLU A 68 6.23 5.35 16.68
CA GLU A 68 6.73 5.93 15.44
C GLU A 68 6.65 7.46 15.45
N ALA A 69 5.55 8.03 15.94
CA ALA A 69 5.43 9.47 16.13
C ALA A 69 6.50 10.01 17.10
N ARG A 70 6.79 9.30 18.19
CA ARG A 70 7.86 9.69 19.13
C ARG A 70 9.24 9.59 18.49
N ALA A 71 9.52 8.54 17.72
CA ALA A 71 10.78 8.39 17.00
C ALA A 71 10.96 9.54 16.00
N TRP A 72 9.92 9.85 15.22
CA TRP A 72 9.88 10.94 14.26
C TRP A 72 10.16 12.31 14.91
N ILE A 73 9.50 12.62 16.04
CA ILE A 73 9.76 13.87 16.80
C ILE A 73 11.21 13.91 17.31
N LYS A 74 11.73 12.79 17.82
CA LYS A 74 13.12 12.72 18.31
C LYS A 74 14.13 12.93 17.19
N GLU A 75 13.91 12.33 16.02
CA GLU A 75 14.78 12.52 14.86
C GLU A 75 14.78 13.98 14.39
N LEU A 76 13.61 14.63 14.32
CA LEU A 76 13.51 16.07 14.04
C LEU A 76 14.25 16.92 15.08
N PHE A 77 14.13 16.58 16.36
CA PHE A 77 14.84 17.27 17.43
C PHE A 77 16.36 17.12 17.30
N ILE A 78 16.86 15.92 16.96
CA ILE A 78 18.29 15.68 16.70
C ILE A 78 18.77 16.51 15.51
N VAL A 79 18.01 16.55 14.42
CA VAL A 79 18.32 17.37 13.24
C VAL A 79 18.40 18.85 13.60
N TRP A 80 17.50 19.32 14.46
CA TRP A 80 17.54 20.69 14.98
C TRP A 80 18.75 20.95 15.88
N CYS A 81 19.11 20.01 16.78
CA CYS A 81 20.29 20.11 17.65
C CYS A 81 21.61 20.11 16.88
N ASN A 82 21.68 19.35 15.78
CA ASN A 82 22.89 19.22 14.96
C ASN A 82 23.02 20.32 13.90
N LYS A 83 22.21 21.39 13.97
CA LYS A 83 22.36 22.52 13.06
C LYS A 83 23.73 23.18 13.28
N ASN A 84 24.44 23.47 12.20
CA ASN A 84 25.76 24.12 12.25
C ASN A 84 25.67 25.66 12.32
N ASP A 85 24.46 26.22 12.34
CA ASP A 85 24.22 27.67 12.31
C ASP A 85 23.67 28.14 13.67
N GLU A 86 24.48 28.89 14.40
CA GLU A 86 24.14 29.47 15.70
C GLU A 86 23.19 30.68 15.56
N THR A 87 23.03 31.25 14.36
CA THR A 87 22.31 32.52 14.17
C THR A 87 20.81 32.35 13.96
N SER A 88 20.36 31.18 13.49
CA SER A 88 18.94 30.89 13.27
C SER A 88 18.41 29.92 14.30
N ASN A 89 17.31 30.26 14.99
CA ASN A 89 16.61 29.34 15.90
C ASN A 89 15.84 28.23 15.18
N PHE A 90 15.78 28.25 13.85
CA PHE A 90 14.99 27.33 13.05
C PHE A 90 15.87 26.49 12.11
N VAL A 91 15.41 25.27 11.81
CA VAL A 91 15.99 24.38 10.81
C VAL A 91 14.99 24.20 9.67
N LEU A 92 15.44 24.34 8.42
CA LEU A 92 14.61 24.08 7.25
C LEU A 92 14.57 22.56 6.99
N VAL A 93 13.37 22.00 6.87
CA VAL A 93 13.16 20.57 6.60
C VAL A 93 12.10 20.35 5.53
N GLU A 94 12.27 19.32 4.71
CA GLU A 94 11.28 18.94 3.70
C GLU A 94 10.16 18.09 4.33
N MET A 95 9.12 18.75 4.86
CA MET A 95 8.04 18.07 5.58
C MET A 95 7.34 16.97 4.77
N LYS A 96 7.27 17.11 3.43
CA LYS A 96 6.72 16.07 2.55
C LYS A 96 7.46 14.75 2.72
N GLN A 97 8.79 14.76 2.72
CA GLN A 97 9.60 13.58 2.91
C GLN A 97 9.42 12.99 4.32
N TRP A 98 9.41 13.85 5.35
CA TRP A 98 9.22 13.42 6.74
C TRP A 98 7.87 12.75 6.99
N PHE A 99 6.78 13.31 6.46
CA PHE A 99 5.46 12.68 6.56
C PHE A 99 5.37 11.40 5.73
N THR A 100 6.00 11.39 4.55
CA THR A 100 6.10 10.18 3.72
C THR A 100 6.76 9.04 4.49
N HIS A 101 7.92 9.28 5.11
CA HIS A 101 8.61 8.28 5.93
C HIS A 101 7.78 7.83 7.13
N LEU A 102 7.13 8.76 7.84
CA LEU A 102 6.26 8.45 8.97
C LEU A 102 5.10 7.55 8.54
N SER A 103 4.38 7.91 7.47
CA SER A 103 3.28 7.11 6.93
C SER A 103 3.75 5.71 6.55
N PHE A 104 4.87 5.57 5.85
CA PHE A 104 5.37 4.24 5.47
C PHE A 104 5.90 3.43 6.65
N ASN A 105 6.55 4.06 7.63
CA ASN A 105 6.96 3.37 8.84
C ASN A 105 5.78 2.95 9.71
N ILE A 106 4.61 3.57 9.57
CA ILE A 106 3.38 3.17 10.23
C ILE A 106 2.75 1.98 9.50
N PHE A 107 2.53 2.10 8.19
CA PHE A 107 1.72 1.14 7.43
C PHE A 107 2.50 -0.12 7.04
N LEU A 108 3.75 0.00 6.57
CA LEU A 108 4.50 -1.15 6.07
C LEU A 108 4.76 -2.23 7.14
N PRO A 109 5.09 -1.90 8.39
CA PRO A 109 5.19 -2.91 9.44
C PRO A 109 3.89 -3.66 9.71
N MET A 110 2.73 -3.02 9.51
CA MET A 110 1.43 -3.67 9.68
C MET A 110 1.15 -4.70 8.57
N ILE A 111 1.63 -4.42 7.36
CA ILE A 111 1.35 -5.18 6.15
C ILE A 111 2.38 -6.27 5.93
N VAL A 112 3.66 -5.86 5.92
CA VAL A 112 4.80 -6.70 5.55
C VAL A 112 5.71 -7.03 6.73
N GLY A 113 5.43 -6.52 7.94
CA GLY A 113 6.19 -6.85 9.16
C GLY A 113 7.54 -6.12 9.27
N LYS A 114 7.81 -5.17 8.36
CA LYS A 114 9.13 -4.54 8.16
C LYS A 114 9.07 -3.03 8.24
N ARG A 115 10.00 -2.42 9.00
CA ARG A 115 10.22 -0.97 9.08
C ARG A 115 11.37 -0.55 8.16
N TYR A 116 11.10 0.38 7.25
CA TYR A 116 12.01 0.75 6.15
C TYR A 116 12.82 2.04 6.40
N PHE A 117 12.38 2.93 7.30
CA PHE A 117 13.07 4.21 7.56
C PHE A 117 13.40 4.43 9.06
N GLY A 118 14.48 5.15 9.34
CA GLY A 118 14.89 5.56 10.68
C GLY A 118 16.30 5.09 11.06
N ALA A 119 16.85 5.65 12.14
CA ALA A 119 18.25 5.40 12.53
C ALA A 119 18.56 3.95 12.95
N THR A 120 17.54 3.17 13.33
CA THR A 120 17.68 1.81 13.86
C THR A 120 17.18 0.73 12.88
N THR A 121 16.98 1.05 11.61
CA THR A 121 16.49 0.07 10.62
C THR A 121 17.59 -0.90 10.22
N VAL A 122 17.23 -2.18 10.10
CA VAL A 122 18.12 -3.26 9.64
C VAL A 122 18.02 -3.46 8.12
N ILE A 123 17.04 -2.81 7.47
CA ILE A 123 16.82 -2.89 6.02
C ILE A 123 17.84 -2.03 5.28
N ASP A 124 18.32 -2.55 4.17
CA ASP A 124 19.19 -1.81 3.27
C ASP A 124 18.50 -0.54 2.75
N LYS A 125 19.24 0.58 2.72
CA LYS A 125 18.67 1.87 2.32
C LYS A 125 18.24 1.87 0.86
N GLU A 126 18.93 1.15 -0.01
CA GLU A 126 18.59 1.05 -1.43
C GLU A 126 17.31 0.24 -1.62
N GLU A 127 17.14 -0.86 -0.88
CA GLU A 127 15.89 -1.66 -0.87
C GLU A 127 14.70 -0.80 -0.42
N ALA A 128 14.84 -0.05 0.68
CA ALA A 128 13.82 0.85 1.19
C ALA A 128 13.44 1.94 0.17
N GLN A 129 14.45 2.54 -0.47
CA GLN A 129 14.22 3.59 -1.46
C GLN A 129 13.61 3.05 -2.76
N ARG A 130 14.01 1.85 -3.20
CA ARG A 130 13.44 1.13 -4.35
C ARG A 130 11.94 0.88 -4.13
N PHE A 131 11.57 0.32 -2.97
CA PHE A 131 10.18 0.06 -2.63
C PHE A 131 9.37 1.35 -2.51
N LEU A 132 9.91 2.37 -1.84
CA LEU A 132 9.25 3.67 -1.71
C LEU A 132 8.94 4.30 -3.06
N LYS A 133 9.91 4.28 -3.97
CA LYS A 133 9.76 4.85 -5.31
C LYS A 133 8.70 4.11 -6.12
N ALA A 134 8.71 2.78 -6.08
CA ALA A 134 7.70 1.96 -6.77
C ALA A 134 6.29 2.25 -6.23
N LEU A 135 6.14 2.41 -4.92
CA LEU A 135 4.86 2.68 -4.28
C LEU A 135 4.36 4.12 -4.52
N GLN A 136 5.26 5.10 -4.55
CA GLN A 136 4.92 6.48 -4.94
C GLN A 136 4.44 6.55 -6.39
N GLU A 137 5.11 5.85 -7.30
CA GLU A 137 4.74 5.79 -8.71
C GLU A 137 3.39 5.08 -8.89
N LEU A 138 3.15 3.99 -8.16
CA LEU A 138 1.84 3.33 -8.11
C LEU A 138 0.74 4.31 -7.68
N MET A 139 0.93 5.01 -6.57
CA MET A 139 -0.06 5.95 -6.05
C MET A 139 -0.31 7.11 -7.01
N HIS A 140 0.73 7.58 -7.71
CA HIS A 140 0.60 8.59 -8.75
C HIS A 140 -0.24 8.08 -9.92
N LEU A 141 0.15 6.93 -10.50
CA LEU A 141 -0.47 6.37 -11.69
C LEU A 141 -1.88 5.82 -11.45
N LEU A 142 -2.21 5.36 -10.24
CA LEU A 142 -3.58 5.00 -9.86
C LEU A 142 -4.54 6.21 -9.93
N GLY A 143 -4.03 7.43 -9.77
CA GLY A 143 -4.78 8.66 -9.91
C GLY A 143 -4.85 9.20 -11.35
N VAL A 144 -4.14 8.60 -12.29
CA VAL A 144 -4.11 9.05 -13.69
C VAL A 144 -5.29 8.47 -14.47
N PHE A 145 -6.03 9.36 -15.12
CA PHE A 145 -7.08 9.01 -16.06
C PHE A 145 -6.53 9.14 -17.49
N THR A 146 -6.46 8.04 -18.24
CA THR A 146 -5.83 8.04 -19.56
C THR A 146 -6.78 8.59 -20.63
N LEU A 147 -6.23 8.97 -21.79
CA LEU A 147 -7.06 9.34 -22.93
C LEU A 147 -7.88 8.14 -23.44
N GLY A 148 -7.34 6.92 -23.30
CA GLY A 148 -8.04 5.68 -23.63
C GLY A 148 -9.25 5.40 -22.73
N ASP A 149 -9.22 5.87 -21.48
CA ASP A 149 -10.36 5.79 -20.56
C ASP A 149 -11.51 6.72 -20.95
N ALA A 150 -11.22 7.93 -21.47
CA ALA A 150 -12.23 8.84 -22.01
C ALA A 150 -12.73 8.44 -23.40
N ILE A 151 -11.81 7.99 -24.26
CA ILE A 151 -12.03 7.78 -25.68
C ILE A 151 -11.60 6.35 -26.04
N PRO A 152 -12.49 5.36 -25.93
CA PRO A 152 -12.11 3.95 -26.07
C PRO A 152 -11.42 3.58 -27.38
N PHE A 153 -11.75 4.25 -28.49
CA PHE A 153 -11.11 4.01 -29.79
C PHE A 153 -9.66 4.49 -29.88
N LEU A 154 -9.19 5.28 -28.91
CA LEU A 154 -7.79 5.72 -28.79
C LEU A 154 -6.97 4.86 -27.82
N LYS A 155 -7.52 3.78 -27.25
CA LYS A 155 -6.76 2.89 -26.32
C LYS A 155 -5.50 2.27 -26.93
N TRP A 156 -5.43 2.13 -28.25
CA TRP A 156 -4.23 1.63 -28.94
C TRP A 156 -3.07 2.63 -28.90
N PHE A 157 -3.36 3.91 -28.65
CA PHE A 157 -2.39 5.00 -28.62
C PHE A 157 -2.18 5.48 -27.18
N ASP A 158 -1.04 5.13 -26.59
CA ASP A 158 -0.67 5.50 -25.22
C ASP A 158 -0.25 6.98 -25.12
N PHE A 159 -1.23 7.87 -25.23
CA PHE A 159 -1.00 9.30 -25.14
C PHE A 159 -0.45 9.68 -23.76
N GLY A 160 0.76 10.25 -23.75
CA GLY A 160 1.48 10.60 -22.52
C GLY A 160 2.29 9.45 -21.90
N GLY A 161 2.27 8.24 -22.47
CA GLY A 161 3.10 7.13 -22.00
C GLY A 161 2.64 6.52 -20.66
N ASN A 162 1.43 6.83 -20.21
CA ASN A 162 0.91 6.43 -18.91
C ASN A 162 0.72 4.92 -18.82
N VAL A 163 0.19 4.28 -19.87
CA VAL A 163 -0.03 2.82 -19.89
C VAL A 163 1.31 2.08 -19.84
N LYS A 164 2.33 2.60 -20.52
CA LYS A 164 3.70 2.07 -20.42
C LYS A 164 4.25 2.20 -19.00
N ALA A 165 4.15 3.39 -18.39
CA ALA A 165 4.60 3.62 -17.02
C ALA A 165 3.86 2.72 -16.01
N MET A 166 2.55 2.51 -16.20
CA MET A 166 1.75 1.57 -15.39
C MET A 166 2.30 0.15 -15.46
N LYS A 167 2.61 -0.35 -16.67
CA LYS A 167 3.18 -1.70 -16.85
C LYS A 167 4.58 -1.84 -16.26
N GLU A 168 5.41 -0.82 -16.39
CA GLU A 168 6.77 -0.83 -15.79
C GLU A 168 6.69 -0.82 -14.26
N THR A 169 5.81 -0.01 -13.69
CA THR A 169 5.57 0.08 -12.25
C THR A 169 5.00 -1.21 -11.68
N SER A 170 4.00 -1.81 -12.35
CA SER A 170 3.44 -3.11 -11.95
C SER A 170 4.50 -4.19 -11.94
N LYS A 171 5.35 -4.29 -12.97
CA LYS A 171 6.45 -5.27 -13.00
C LYS A 171 7.44 -5.08 -11.85
N GLU A 172 7.73 -3.85 -11.49
CA GLU A 172 8.68 -3.58 -10.41
C GLU A 172 8.09 -3.91 -9.04
N LEU A 173 6.82 -3.57 -8.80
CA LEU A 173 6.11 -3.96 -7.59
C LEU A 173 5.94 -5.48 -7.49
N ASP A 174 5.66 -6.16 -8.60
CA ASP A 174 5.53 -7.61 -8.61
C ASP A 174 6.81 -8.29 -8.14
N LYS A 175 7.98 -7.85 -8.63
CA LYS A 175 9.27 -8.37 -8.16
C LYS A 175 9.44 -8.17 -6.66
N ILE A 176 9.15 -6.98 -6.14
CA ILE A 176 9.36 -6.70 -4.71
C ILE A 176 8.39 -7.53 -3.86
N LEU A 177 7.13 -7.64 -4.27
CA LEU A 177 6.16 -8.47 -3.56
C LEU A 177 6.52 -9.95 -3.63
N ASP A 178 7.05 -10.44 -4.74
CA ASP A 178 7.56 -11.81 -4.89
C ASP A 178 8.76 -12.07 -3.97
N GLU A 179 9.72 -11.15 -3.93
CA GLU A 179 10.88 -11.21 -3.01
C GLU A 179 10.40 -11.30 -1.54
N LEU A 180 9.42 -10.48 -1.15
CA LEU A 180 8.85 -10.48 0.20
C LEU A 180 8.06 -11.76 0.52
N LEU A 181 7.27 -12.26 -0.44
CA LEU A 181 6.49 -13.49 -0.29
C LEU A 181 7.40 -14.72 -0.15
N GLU A 182 8.50 -14.79 -0.92
CA GLU A 182 9.45 -15.88 -0.82
C GLU A 182 10.25 -15.86 0.49
N GLU A 183 10.67 -14.68 0.95
CA GLU A 183 11.30 -14.52 2.26
C GLU A 183 10.37 -15.02 3.39
N ARG A 184 9.09 -14.63 3.33
CA ARG A 184 8.04 -15.07 4.26
C ARG A 184 7.87 -16.58 4.26
N ARG A 185 7.67 -17.17 3.08
CA ARG A 185 7.51 -18.62 2.91
C ARG A 185 8.74 -19.36 3.43
N HIS A 186 9.94 -18.81 3.24
CA HIS A 186 11.18 -19.38 3.76
C HIS A 186 11.24 -19.36 5.29
N LYS A 187 10.95 -18.23 5.94
CA LYS A 187 10.92 -18.12 7.41
C LYS A 187 9.90 -19.06 8.06
N ARG A 188 8.72 -19.20 7.44
CA ARG A 188 7.70 -20.17 7.88
C ARG A 188 8.21 -21.62 7.83
N ARG A 189 8.91 -22.01 6.76
CA ARG A 189 9.53 -23.36 6.65
C ARG A 189 10.56 -23.63 7.74
N LEU A 190 11.26 -22.60 8.20
CA LEU A 190 12.26 -22.69 9.27
C LEU A 190 11.66 -22.65 10.68
N SER A 191 10.34 -22.47 10.82
CA SER A 191 9.65 -22.30 12.12
C SER A 191 10.25 -21.17 12.98
N GLU A 192 10.83 -20.16 12.33
CA GLU A 192 11.28 -18.96 13.01
C GLU A 192 10.05 -18.22 13.59
N LYS A 193 10.16 -17.73 14.83
CA LYS A 193 9.10 -16.90 15.42
C LYS A 193 9.02 -15.58 14.65
N VAL A 194 8.11 -15.52 13.68
CA VAL A 194 7.67 -14.29 13.03
C VAL A 194 6.37 -13.86 13.70
N ASP A 195 6.24 -12.58 14.03
CA ASP A 195 4.97 -12.03 14.49
C ASP A 195 3.94 -12.16 13.37
N HIS A 196 2.83 -12.85 13.65
CA HIS A 196 1.77 -13.07 12.67
C HIS A 196 1.13 -11.73 12.25
N ASP A 197 1.37 -11.32 11.02
CA ASP A 197 0.86 -10.06 10.49
C ASP A 197 -0.24 -10.26 9.44
N PHE A 198 -0.61 -9.20 8.71
CA PHE A 198 -1.73 -9.24 7.78
C PHE A 198 -1.47 -10.14 6.58
N LEU A 199 -0.26 -10.09 6.01
CA LEU A 199 0.10 -10.97 4.90
C LEU A 199 0.13 -12.44 5.34
N ASP A 200 0.37 -12.71 6.63
CA ASP A 200 0.26 -14.06 7.15
C ASP A 200 -1.17 -14.57 7.20
N THR A 201 -2.11 -13.70 7.59
CA THR A 201 -3.56 -14.01 7.51
C THR A 201 -3.95 -14.34 6.06
N LEU A 202 -3.49 -13.55 5.10
CA LEU A 202 -3.81 -13.74 3.68
C LEU A 202 -3.23 -15.04 3.10
N LEU A 203 -2.04 -15.46 3.55
CA LEU A 203 -1.45 -16.73 3.14
C LEU A 203 -2.19 -17.95 3.68
N ASP A 204 -2.86 -17.80 4.83
CA ASP A 204 -3.63 -18.87 5.46
C ASP A 204 -5.06 -18.96 4.91
N GLU A 205 -5.59 -17.86 4.36
CA GLU A 205 -6.88 -17.82 3.67
C GLU A 205 -6.81 -18.37 2.23
N LYS A 206 -7.42 -19.53 2.00
CA LYS A 206 -7.55 -20.17 0.68
C LYS A 206 -8.86 -19.82 -0.05
N THR A 207 -9.36 -18.59 0.05
CA THR A 207 -10.80 -18.35 -0.08
C THR A 207 -11.25 -17.50 -1.26
N ILE A 208 -10.49 -17.42 -2.35
CA ILE A 208 -10.89 -16.59 -3.50
C ILE A 208 -10.60 -17.31 -4.81
N GLU A 209 -11.67 -17.81 -5.45
CA GLU A 209 -11.61 -18.54 -6.73
C GLU A 209 -11.66 -17.62 -7.96
N GLU A 210 -12.06 -16.34 -7.82
CA GLU A 210 -12.24 -15.41 -8.96
C GLU A 210 -10.91 -14.91 -9.56
N PHE A 211 -9.82 -14.92 -8.80
CA PHE A 211 -8.50 -14.44 -9.21
C PHE A 211 -7.43 -15.43 -8.80
N ASP A 212 -6.26 -15.38 -9.46
CA ASP A 212 -5.10 -16.14 -9.02
C ASP A 212 -4.77 -15.82 -7.54
N SER A 213 -4.42 -16.85 -6.76
CA SER A 213 -4.25 -16.71 -5.31
C SER A 213 -3.13 -15.74 -4.96
N ASP A 214 -2.02 -15.76 -5.70
CA ASP A 214 -0.90 -14.85 -5.46
C ASP A 214 -1.27 -13.42 -5.89
N ASN A 215 -1.97 -13.23 -7.02
CA ASN A 215 -2.49 -11.91 -7.39
C ASN A 215 -3.52 -11.36 -6.41
N THR A 216 -4.31 -12.23 -5.77
CA THR A 216 -5.27 -11.84 -4.73
C THR A 216 -4.55 -11.43 -3.46
N ILE A 217 -3.54 -12.19 -3.03
CA ILE A 217 -2.71 -11.86 -1.88
C ILE A 217 -1.97 -10.54 -2.13
N LYS A 218 -1.37 -10.36 -3.30
CA LYS A 218 -0.71 -9.10 -3.70
C LYS A 218 -1.71 -7.95 -3.76
N GLY A 219 -2.89 -8.16 -4.36
CA GLY A 219 -3.94 -7.16 -4.46
C GLY A 219 -4.54 -6.73 -3.11
N ILE A 220 -4.66 -7.64 -2.15
CA ILE A 220 -5.17 -7.31 -0.81
C ILE A 220 -4.06 -6.76 0.08
N GLY A 221 -2.85 -7.32 0.01
CA GLY A 221 -1.69 -6.86 0.76
C GLY A 221 -1.24 -5.45 0.36
N SER A 222 -1.32 -5.10 -0.91
CA SER A 222 -0.99 -3.75 -1.40
C SER A 222 -1.99 -2.65 -0.99
N VAL A 223 -3.20 -3.03 -0.54
CA VAL A 223 -4.22 -2.10 -0.01
C VAL A 223 -4.05 -1.84 1.49
N GLY A 224 -3.11 -2.53 2.14
CA GLY A 224 -2.97 -2.50 3.58
C GLY A 224 -3.09 -1.10 4.17
N PHE A 225 -4.10 -0.98 5.04
CA PHE A 225 -4.65 0.26 5.58
C PHE A 225 -3.69 1.00 6.49
#